data_AF-A0A6G5R6H1-F1
#
_entry.id   AF-A0A6G5R6H1-F1
#
_cell.length_a   1.000
_cell.length_b   1.000
_cell.length_c   1.000
_cell.angle_alpha   90.00
_cell.angle_beta   90.00
_cell.angle_gamma   90.00
#
_symmetry.space_group_name_H-M   'P 1'
#
loop_
_entity.id
_entity.type
_entity.pdbx_description
1 polymer ?
#
loop_
_entity_poly.entity_id
_entity_poly.type
_entity_poly.pdbx_seq_one_letter_code
_entity_poly.pdbx_strand_id
1 'polypeptide(L)'
;MQRNLRMLSGKVLMDRVAQNPHYLRDPDVQTAEDQTTELMDRWHGRGRLGYSISPRLALTCTEDMLTMVARLHRQQPDLWIQTHGAENPEEIKRVLDIYRAQDPSYRSYIDIYDRFGLLTDKIAVRALRAHRRH
;
A
#
# COMPACT_ATOMS: atom_id res chain seq x y z
N MET A 1 21.76 -4.52 17.66
CA MET A 1 20.31 -4.28 17.90
C MET A 1 19.99 -4.56 19.37
N GLN A 2 19.77 -3.53 20.19
CA GLN A 2 19.83 -3.66 21.67
C GLN A 2 18.50 -3.99 22.39
N ARG A 3 17.35 -4.10 21.71
CA ARG A 3 16.04 -4.29 22.40
C ARG A 3 15.21 -5.51 21.96
N ASN A 4 15.74 -6.42 21.13
CA ASN A 4 15.05 -7.63 20.61
C ASN A 4 13.53 -7.45 20.35
N LEU A 5 13.16 -6.32 19.74
CA LEU A 5 11.76 -5.96 19.51
C LEU A 5 11.15 -6.84 18.42
N ARG A 6 9.86 -7.15 18.56
CA ARG A 6 9.06 -7.65 17.43
C ARG A 6 8.45 -6.46 16.72
N MET A 7 8.78 -6.27 15.45
CA MET A 7 8.34 -5.12 14.66
C MET A 7 8.02 -5.54 13.24
N LEU A 8 7.00 -4.90 12.68
CA LEU A 8 6.63 -4.98 11.28
C LEU A 8 6.76 -3.55 10.71
N SER A 9 7.49 -3.40 9.62
CA SER A 9 7.68 -2.10 8.96
C SER A 9 8.07 -2.29 7.50
N GLY A 10 7.87 -1.26 6.69
CA GLY A 10 8.38 -1.23 5.33
C GLY A 10 8.31 0.15 4.70
N LYS A 11 8.87 0.23 3.49
CA LYS A 11 8.88 1.46 2.71
C LYS A 11 7.45 1.79 2.26
N VAL A 12 7.09 3.07 2.37
CA VAL A 12 5.82 3.58 1.83
C VAL A 12 5.93 3.69 0.31
N LEU A 13 4.92 3.18 -0.40
CA LEU A 13 4.84 3.21 -1.87
C LEU A 13 3.76 4.20 -2.32
N MET A 14 4.13 5.10 -3.25
CA MET A 14 3.24 6.13 -3.80
C MET A 14 3.85 6.84 -5.01
N ASP A 15 3.30 6.61 -6.20
CA ASP A 15 3.81 7.07 -7.49
C ASP A 15 2.82 7.95 -8.28
N ARG A 16 1.56 8.08 -7.85
CA ARG A 16 0.57 8.85 -8.61
C ARG A 16 0.89 10.35 -8.58
N VAL A 17 1.21 10.91 -9.74
CA VAL A 17 1.66 12.30 -9.92
C VAL A 17 0.72 13.33 -9.27
N ALA A 18 -0.57 13.26 -9.58
CA ALA A 18 -1.55 14.28 -9.17
C ALA A 18 -1.92 14.25 -7.67
N GLN A 19 -1.49 13.23 -6.92
CA GLN A 19 -1.89 13.03 -5.52
C GLN A 19 -0.72 13.10 -4.54
N ASN A 20 0.52 13.26 -5.05
CA ASN A 20 1.73 13.22 -4.23
C ASN A 20 2.66 14.40 -4.57
N PRO A 21 3.17 15.14 -3.57
CA PRO A 21 4.24 16.10 -3.79
C PRO A 21 5.47 15.41 -4.38
N HIS A 22 6.14 16.06 -5.34
CA HIS A 22 7.27 15.48 -6.07
C HIS A 22 8.35 14.89 -5.17
N TYR A 23 8.65 15.53 -4.03
CA TYR A 23 9.71 15.11 -3.10
C TYR A 23 9.34 13.91 -2.20
N LEU A 24 8.09 13.45 -2.20
CA LEU A 24 7.66 12.25 -1.45
C LEU A 24 7.28 11.08 -2.38
N ARG A 25 7.31 11.32 -3.70
CA ARG A 25 6.78 10.40 -4.69
C ARG A 25 7.88 9.46 -5.19
N ASP A 26 7.54 8.19 -5.34
CA ASP A 26 8.39 7.26 -6.09
C ASP A 26 8.49 7.75 -7.55
N PRO A 27 9.70 7.75 -8.15
CA PRO A 27 9.87 8.24 -9.52
C PRO A 27 9.15 7.34 -10.54
N ASP A 28 9.20 6.03 -10.32
CA ASP A 28 8.55 4.99 -11.12
C ASP A 28 8.39 3.69 -10.30
N VAL A 29 7.65 2.73 -10.85
CA VAL A 29 7.37 1.43 -10.21
C VAL A 29 8.63 0.58 -10.05
N GLN A 30 9.56 0.63 -11.02
CA GLN A 30 10.78 -0.17 -10.97
C GLN A 30 11.68 0.25 -9.80
N THR A 31 11.91 1.55 -9.65
CA THR A 31 12.69 2.12 -8.55
C THR A 31 12.03 1.81 -7.21
N ALA A 32 10.70 1.90 -7.14
CA ALA A 32 9.96 1.56 -5.93
C ALA A 32 10.11 0.08 -5.56
N GLU A 33 10.08 -0.82 -6.54
CA GLU A 33 10.30 -2.25 -6.37
C GLU A 33 11.72 -2.58 -5.93
N ASP A 34 12.73 -2.01 -6.60
CA ASP A 34 14.15 -2.27 -6.29
C ASP A 34 14.45 -1.90 -4.83
N GLN A 35 13.98 -0.72 -4.39
CA GLN A 35 14.13 -0.25 -3.01
C GLN A 35 13.34 -1.11 -2.02
N THR A 36 12.14 -1.56 -2.40
CA THR A 36 11.32 -2.45 -1.56
C THR A 36 12.00 -3.78 -1.35
N THR A 37 12.52 -4.37 -2.44
CA THR A 37 13.21 -5.65 -2.45
C THR A 37 14.51 -5.58 -1.65
N GLU A 38 15.31 -4.53 -1.82
CA GLU A 38 16.54 -4.32 -1.04
C GLU A 38 16.26 -4.26 0.48
N LEU A 39 15.23 -3.52 0.89
CA LEU A 39 14.87 -3.40 2.30
C LEU A 39 14.25 -4.70 2.84
N MET A 40 13.44 -5.38 2.04
CA MET A 40 12.87 -6.68 2.37
C MET A 40 13.98 -7.70 2.63
N ASP A 41 14.94 -7.87 1.73
CA ASP A 41 16.07 -8.81 1.87
C ASP A 41 16.95 -8.49 3.10
N ARG A 42 17.08 -7.19 3.40
CA ARG A 42 17.85 -6.73 4.55
C ARG A 42 17.17 -7.03 5.89
N TRP A 43 15.85 -6.87 5.98
CA TRP A 43 15.13 -6.82 7.26
C TRP A 43 14.15 -7.96 7.51
N HIS A 44 13.56 -8.55 6.48
CA HIS A 44 12.58 -9.62 6.64
C HIS A 44 13.25 -10.86 7.26
N GLY A 45 12.55 -11.51 8.20
CA GLY A 45 13.03 -12.73 8.86
C GLY A 45 14.27 -12.56 9.76
N ARG A 46 14.78 -11.33 9.96
CA ARG A 46 15.93 -11.07 10.84
C ARG A 46 15.47 -11.04 12.31
N GLY A 47 15.65 -12.17 12.99
CA GLY A 47 15.25 -12.32 14.38
C GLY A 47 13.73 -12.21 14.54
N ARG A 48 13.25 -11.13 15.16
CA ARG A 48 11.81 -10.87 15.37
C ARG A 48 11.26 -9.78 14.45
N LEU A 49 12.01 -9.40 13.41
CA LEU A 49 11.59 -8.40 12.43
C LEU A 49 10.82 -9.06 11.28
N GLY A 50 9.73 -8.42 10.88
CA GLY A 50 9.04 -8.70 9.64
C GLY A 50 8.97 -7.45 8.78
N TYR A 51 8.82 -7.68 7.48
CA TYR A 51 8.69 -6.61 6.49
C TYR A 51 7.24 -6.53 6.00
N SER A 52 6.75 -5.31 5.78
CA SER A 52 5.43 -5.06 5.20
C SER A 52 5.54 -4.28 3.90
N ILE A 53 4.97 -4.81 2.81
CA ILE A 53 4.80 -4.04 1.58
C ILE A 53 3.73 -2.99 1.87
N SER A 54 4.07 -1.70 1.76
CA SER A 54 3.26 -0.64 2.35
C SER A 54 2.78 0.38 1.32
N PRO A 55 1.86 0.02 0.39
CA PRO A 55 1.19 1.01 -0.44
C PRO A 55 0.42 1.97 0.46
N ARG A 56 0.68 3.27 0.36
CA ARG A 56 0.14 4.24 1.31
C ARG A 56 -1.39 4.17 1.37
N LEU A 57 -2.03 4.44 0.23
CA LEU A 57 -3.47 4.34 0.04
C LEU A 57 -3.77 4.29 -1.46
N ALA A 58 -4.92 3.74 -1.86
CA ALA A 58 -5.24 3.53 -3.28
C ALA A 58 -5.14 4.82 -4.10
N LEU A 59 -5.56 5.97 -3.56
CA LEU A 59 -5.47 7.28 -4.22
C LEU A 59 -4.04 7.62 -4.68
N THR A 60 -3.02 7.26 -3.89
CA THR A 60 -1.63 7.70 -4.13
C THR A 60 -0.83 6.73 -4.99
N CYS A 61 -1.39 5.57 -5.34
CA CYS A 61 -0.73 4.54 -6.13
C CYS A 61 -1.39 4.42 -7.51
N THR A 62 -0.59 4.16 -8.55
CA THR A 62 -1.10 3.74 -9.85
C THR A 62 -1.55 2.27 -9.82
N GLU A 63 -2.24 1.82 -10.86
CA GLU A 63 -2.59 0.40 -11.02
C GLU A 63 -1.35 -0.48 -11.18
N ASP A 64 -0.32 0.03 -11.86
CA ASP A 64 0.96 -0.66 -12.02
C ASP A 64 1.67 -0.86 -10.67
N MET A 65 1.64 0.16 -9.79
CA MET A 65 2.16 0.05 -8.44
C MET A 65 1.39 -1.00 -7.62
N LEU A 66 0.06 -1.03 -7.68
CA LEU A 66 -0.74 -2.04 -6.98
C LEU A 66 -0.52 -3.45 -7.56
N THR A 67 -0.31 -3.57 -8.87
CA THR A 67 0.03 -4.82 -9.55
C THR A 67 1.39 -5.33 -9.09
N MET A 68 2.38 -4.45 -8.96
CA MET A 68 3.71 -4.78 -8.42
C MET A 68 3.60 -5.29 -6.97
N VAL A 69 2.85 -4.57 -6.11
CA VAL A 69 2.60 -5.01 -4.71
C VAL A 69 1.98 -6.41 -4.69
N ALA A 70 0.97 -6.65 -5.51
CA ALA A 70 0.31 -7.95 -5.59
C ALA A 70 1.27 -9.05 -6.05
N ARG A 71 2.13 -8.77 -7.04
CA ARG A 71 3.14 -9.73 -7.51
C ARG A 71 4.15 -10.06 -6.42
N LEU A 72 4.71 -9.05 -5.73
CA LEU A 72 5.67 -9.28 -4.64
C LEU A 72 5.04 -10.12 -3.52
N HIS A 73 3.81 -9.81 -3.11
CA HIS A 73 3.11 -10.59 -2.10
C HIS A 73 2.83 -12.03 -2.57
N ARG A 74 2.48 -12.26 -3.84
CA ARG A 74 2.33 -13.63 -4.38
C ARG A 74 3.65 -14.41 -4.39
N GLN A 75 4.77 -13.74 -4.65
CA GLN A 75 6.10 -14.36 -4.63
C GLN A 75 6.57 -14.67 -3.20
N GLN A 76 6.17 -13.86 -2.22
CA GLN A 76 6.49 -14.04 -0.80
C GLN A 76 5.23 -13.88 0.07
N PRO A 77 4.39 -14.94 0.17
CA PRO A 77 3.13 -14.90 0.92
C PRO A 77 3.31 -14.76 2.43
N ASP A 78 4.54 -14.79 2.92
CA ASP A 78 4.87 -14.56 4.32
C ASP A 78 4.88 -13.07 4.70
N LEU A 79 5.05 -12.19 3.72
CA LEU A 79 5.00 -10.73 3.87
C LEU A 79 3.61 -10.24 4.27
N TRP A 80 3.59 -9.11 4.96
CA TRP A 80 2.37 -8.37 5.24
C TRP A 80 2.14 -7.27 4.21
N ILE A 81 0.88 -6.94 3.94
CA ILE A 81 0.50 -5.73 3.22
C ILE A 81 -0.05 -4.75 4.25
N GLN A 82 0.52 -3.54 4.34
CA GLN A 82 0.02 -2.49 5.23
C GLN A 82 -0.45 -1.29 4.41
N THR A 83 -1.74 -0.97 4.49
CA THR A 83 -2.32 0.16 3.74
C THR A 83 -3.38 0.88 4.56
N HIS A 84 -3.76 2.06 4.13
CA HIS A 84 -4.91 2.78 4.67
C HIS A 84 -6.20 2.45 3.91
N GLY A 85 -7.35 2.57 4.56
CA GLY A 85 -8.64 2.31 3.92
C GLY A 85 -9.71 3.33 4.33
N ALA A 86 -10.40 3.87 3.31
CA ALA A 86 -11.67 4.61 3.35
C ALA A 86 -11.96 5.36 4.67
N GLU A 87 -11.28 6.49 4.85
CA GLU A 87 -11.25 7.22 6.11
C GLU A 87 -12.21 8.41 6.13
N ASN A 88 -12.47 8.95 4.94
CA ASN A 88 -13.31 10.12 4.73
C ASN A 88 -14.19 9.91 3.47
N PRO A 89 -15.51 10.16 3.51
CA PRO A 89 -16.37 10.22 2.33
C PRO A 89 -15.80 11.00 1.13
N GLU A 90 -15.13 12.13 1.36
CA GLU A 90 -14.51 12.90 0.27
C GLU A 90 -13.32 12.15 -0.36
N GLU A 91 -12.51 11.45 0.44
CA GLU A 91 -11.43 10.60 -0.06
C GLU A 91 -11.99 9.43 -0.87
N ILE A 92 -13.03 8.77 -0.36
CA ILE A 92 -13.68 7.65 -1.04
C ILE A 92 -14.19 8.11 -2.41
N LYS A 93 -14.89 9.25 -2.46
CA LYS A 93 -15.37 9.82 -3.72
C LYS A 93 -14.21 10.09 -4.67
N ARG A 94 -13.14 10.74 -4.21
CA ARG A 94 -11.99 11.08 -5.05
C ARG A 94 -11.26 9.85 -5.59
N VAL A 95 -11.08 8.83 -4.76
CA VAL A 95 -10.51 7.53 -5.17
C VAL A 95 -11.38 6.91 -6.25
N LEU A 96 -12.69 6.80 -6.00
CA LEU A 96 -13.61 6.21 -6.96
C LEU A 96 -13.69 7.00 -8.26
N ASP A 97 -13.68 8.33 -8.23
CA ASP A 97 -13.69 9.17 -9.44
C ASP A 97 -12.46 8.88 -10.31
N ILE A 98 -11.26 8.76 -9.70
CA ILE A 98 -10.01 8.48 -10.43
C ILE A 98 -9.99 7.06 -11.01
N TYR A 99 -10.35 6.06 -10.22
CA TYR A 99 -10.33 4.67 -10.66
C TYR A 99 -11.44 4.39 -11.67
N ARG A 100 -12.65 4.94 -11.50
CA ARG A 100 -13.74 4.80 -12.47
C ARG A 100 -13.53 5.54 -13.78
N ALA A 101 -12.73 6.62 -13.76
CA ALA A 101 -12.30 7.28 -14.98
C ALA A 101 -11.33 6.40 -15.81
N GLN A 102 -10.63 5.44 -15.18
CA GLN A 102 -9.78 4.46 -15.85
C GLN A 102 -10.58 3.21 -16.24
N ASP A 103 -11.32 2.62 -15.30
CA ASP A 103 -12.21 1.48 -15.51
C ASP A 103 -13.55 1.70 -14.75
N PRO A 104 -14.67 1.95 -15.46
CA PRO A 104 -15.97 2.20 -14.85
C PRO A 104 -16.49 1.07 -13.95
N SER A 105 -15.92 -0.13 -14.05
CA SER A 105 -16.39 -1.29 -13.31
C SER A 105 -15.97 -1.33 -11.84
N TYR A 106 -15.07 -0.44 -11.37
CA TYR A 106 -14.73 -0.32 -9.95
C TYR A 106 -15.95 0.05 -9.09
N ARG A 107 -16.31 -0.81 -8.13
CA ARG A 107 -17.57 -0.68 -7.36
C ARG A 107 -17.44 0.10 -6.06
N SER A 108 -16.31 -0.05 -5.37
CA SER A 108 -16.07 0.54 -4.06
C SER A 108 -14.57 0.67 -3.80
N TYR A 109 -14.17 1.35 -2.71
CA TYR A 109 -12.76 1.48 -2.33
C TYR A 109 -12.11 0.10 -2.12
N ILE A 110 -12.82 -0.79 -1.42
CA ILE A 110 -12.31 -2.13 -1.13
C ILE A 110 -12.23 -3.01 -2.40
N ASP A 111 -13.12 -2.79 -3.37
CA ASP A 111 -13.12 -3.45 -4.69
C ASP A 111 -11.83 -3.17 -5.48
N ILE A 112 -11.20 -2.01 -5.25
CA ILE A 112 -9.89 -1.70 -5.85
C ILE A 112 -8.87 -2.73 -5.36
N TYR A 113 -8.71 -2.89 -4.05
CA TYR A 113 -7.76 -3.87 -3.50
C TYR A 113 -8.11 -5.31 -3.86
N ASP A 114 -9.41 -5.64 -3.91
CA ASP A 114 -9.88 -6.98 -4.28
C ASP A 114 -9.44 -7.37 -5.70
N ARG A 115 -9.59 -6.45 -6.66
CA ARG A 115 -9.21 -6.69 -8.06
C ARG A 115 -7.71 -6.94 -8.26
N PHE A 116 -6.86 -6.35 -7.44
CA PHE A 116 -5.43 -6.64 -7.46
C PHE A 116 -5.06 -7.89 -6.63
N GLY A 117 -6.02 -8.54 -5.98
CA GLY A 117 -5.79 -9.71 -5.13
C GLY A 117 -5.05 -9.36 -3.83
N LEU A 118 -5.24 -8.14 -3.33
CA LEU A 118 -4.56 -7.63 -2.14
C LEU A 118 -5.33 -7.92 -0.85
N LEU A 119 -6.60 -8.32 -0.94
CA LEU A 119 -7.39 -8.77 0.21
C LEU A 119 -6.98 -10.19 0.62
N THR A 120 -5.89 -10.29 1.37
CA THR A 120 -5.31 -11.57 1.83
C THR A 120 -5.41 -11.72 3.34
N ASP A 121 -5.12 -12.91 3.86
CA ASP A 121 -5.04 -13.14 5.32
C ASP A 121 -3.95 -12.30 6.01
N LYS A 122 -3.05 -11.69 5.23
CA LYS A 122 -1.95 -10.84 5.69
C LYS A 122 -2.07 -9.39 5.20
N ILE A 123 -3.28 -8.90 4.98
CA ILE A 123 -3.52 -7.48 4.82
C ILE A 123 -3.92 -6.81 6.14
N ALA A 124 -3.16 -5.80 6.53
CA ALA A 124 -3.51 -4.86 7.57
C ALA A 124 -4.03 -3.57 6.90
N VAL A 125 -5.34 -3.48 6.71
CA VAL A 125 -6.01 -2.23 6.30
C VAL A 125 -6.32 -1.43 7.56
N ARG A 126 -5.67 -0.27 7.72
CA ARG A 126 -5.97 0.64 8.82
C ARG A 126 -6.95 1.72 8.33
N ALA A 127 -8.15 1.76 8.90
CA ALA A 127 -9.01 2.92 8.78
C ALA A 127 -8.61 3.97 9.83
N LEU A 128 -8.04 5.11 9.44
CA LEU A 128 -7.97 6.27 10.32
C LEU A 128 -9.36 6.91 10.33
N ARG A 129 -10.08 6.86 11.45
CA ARG A 129 -11.32 7.64 11.59
C ARG A 129 -10.98 9.13 11.66
N ALA A 130 -11.22 9.88 10.59
CA ALA A 130 -11.30 11.33 10.68
C ALA A 130 -12.71 11.70 11.18
N HIS A 131 -12.77 12.41 12.31
CA HIS A 131 -13.96 12.93 13.03
C HIS A 131 -14.64 12.02 14.08
N ARG A 132 -14.21 12.18 15.35
CA ARG A 132 -15.19 12.53 16.40
C ARG A 132 -15.33 14.05 16.36
N ARG A 133 -16.52 14.55 15.99
CA ARG A 133 -16.87 15.96 16.27
C ARG A 133 -17.10 16.06 17.78
N HIS A 134 -16.43 17.01 18.42
CA HIS A 134 -16.78 17.50 19.75
C HIS A 134 -18.02 18.39 19.65
#